data_AF-A0A3C0B614-F1
#
_entry.id   AF-A0A3C0B614-F1
#
_cell.length_a   1.000
_cell.length_b   1.000
_cell.length_c   1.000
_cell.angle_alpha   90.00
_cell.angle_beta   90.00
_cell.angle_gamma   90.00
#
_symmetry.space_group_name_H-M   'P 1'
#
loop_
_entity.id
_entity.type
_entity.pdbx_description
1 polymer ?
#
loop_
_entity_poly.entity_id
_entity_poly.type
_entity_poly.pdbx_seq_one_letter_code
_entity_poly.pdbx_strand_id
1 'polypeptide(L)'
;SDLLDQLYDKGIKGGQNADGSQKNGILQYEKGRAVGVYSLEKEDYIPFSDFAAKTDEWLGLLPSVVMPWKNLVRSTNKNVVVETVFAAYKKCDDPGCKLALDYARRSREIGRQLLETHVATSSDDVNTVLMTGFFHAYGPINEFVI
;
A
#
# COMPACT_ATOMS: atom_id res chain seq x y z
N SER A 1 0.59 18.07 3.85
CA SER A 1 1.32 16.92 4.44
C SER A 1 2.75 17.36 4.44
N ASP A 2 3.33 17.64 5.60
CA ASP A 2 4.60 18.38 5.70
C ASP A 2 5.72 17.77 4.84
N LEU A 3 5.77 16.44 4.75
CA LEU A 3 6.71 15.72 3.90
C LEU A 3 6.49 16.01 2.41
N LEU A 4 5.24 15.92 1.94
CA LEU A 4 4.90 16.14 0.53
C LEU A 4 5.11 17.60 0.13
N ASP A 5 4.81 18.54 1.03
CA ASP A 5 4.98 19.96 0.80
C ASP A 5 6.48 20.29 0.65
N GLN A 6 7.34 19.75 1.51
CA GLN A 6 8.80 19.89 1.40
C GLN A 6 9.37 19.30 0.09
N LEU A 7 8.89 18.12 -0.31
CA LEU A 7 9.29 17.49 -1.57
C LEU A 7 8.84 18.33 -2.78
N TYR A 8 7.63 18.88 -2.72
CA TYR A 8 7.09 19.74 -3.77
C TYR A 8 7.91 21.02 -3.94
N ASP A 9 8.25 21.68 -2.83
CA ASP A 9 9.03 22.92 -2.82
C ASP A 9 10.46 22.71 -3.34
N LYS A 10 11.05 21.54 -3.09
CA LYS A 10 12.34 21.12 -3.65
C LYS A 10 12.26 20.65 -5.11
N GLY A 11 11.07 20.66 -5.73
CA GLY A 11 10.88 20.22 -7.11
C GLY A 11 10.86 18.70 -7.30
N ILE A 12 10.82 17.92 -6.23
CA ILE A 12 10.84 16.46 -6.22
C ILE A 12 9.42 15.91 -6.46
N LYS A 13 8.90 16.13 -7.67
CA LYS A 13 7.49 15.89 -8.03
C LYS A 13 7.27 14.60 -8.81
N GLY A 14 8.28 14.09 -9.51
CA GLY A 14 8.17 12.91 -10.37
C GLY A 14 7.33 13.15 -11.62
N GLY A 15 6.61 12.11 -12.04
CA GLY A 15 5.72 12.15 -13.20
C GLY A 15 6.26 11.37 -14.40
N GLN A 16 5.74 11.67 -15.58
CA GLN A 16 6.08 10.98 -16.82
C GLN A 16 6.60 11.97 -17.87
N ASN A 17 7.53 11.51 -18.71
CA ASN A 17 7.95 12.18 -19.93
C ASN A 17 6.93 11.93 -21.05
N ALA A 18 6.98 12.73 -22.11
CA ALA A 18 6.05 12.60 -23.24
C ALA A 18 6.18 11.25 -23.98
N ASP A 19 7.35 10.61 -23.89
CA ASP A 19 7.64 9.29 -24.46
C ASP A 19 7.17 8.12 -23.57
N GLY A 20 6.53 8.41 -22.44
CA GLY A 20 6.06 7.41 -21.48
C GLY A 20 7.11 6.95 -20.46
N SER A 21 8.35 7.43 -20.53
CA SER A 21 9.37 7.12 -19.52
C SER A 21 9.10 7.85 -18.21
N GLN A 22 9.52 7.25 -17.08
CA GLN A 22 9.28 7.80 -15.75
C GLN A 22 10.31 8.89 -15.40
N LYS A 23 9.83 9.99 -14.84
CA LYS A 23 10.67 11.06 -14.28
C LYS A 23 11.00 10.75 -12.83
N ASN A 24 12.22 11.09 -12.42
CA ASN A 24 12.61 11.01 -11.03
C ASN A 24 11.79 11.99 -10.19
N GLY A 25 11.35 11.52 -9.03
CA GLY A 25 10.59 12.27 -8.04
C GLY A 25 10.91 11.70 -6.67
N ILE A 26 9.90 11.30 -5.91
CA ILE A 26 10.12 10.57 -4.66
C ILE A 26 10.93 9.29 -4.93
N LEU A 27 10.66 8.62 -6.05
CA LEU A 27 11.40 7.46 -6.52
C LEU A 27 12.37 7.85 -7.63
N GLN A 28 13.53 7.20 -7.64
CA GLN A 28 14.49 7.23 -8.74
C GLN A 28 14.22 6.07 -9.68
N TYR A 29 14.29 6.33 -10.99
CA TYR A 29 14.06 5.32 -12.01
C TYR A 29 15.27 5.11 -12.92
N GLU A 30 15.57 3.84 -13.21
CA GLU A 30 16.50 3.43 -14.25
C GLU A 30 15.83 2.40 -15.16
N LYS A 31 15.83 2.64 -16.47
CA LYS A 31 15.20 1.77 -17.49
C LYS A 31 13.77 1.37 -17.11
N GLY A 32 13.01 2.31 -16.55
CA GLY A 32 11.61 2.12 -16.14
C GLY A 32 11.40 1.36 -14.83
N ARG A 33 12.46 1.04 -14.09
CA ARG A 33 12.38 0.39 -12.77
C ARG A 33 12.80 1.35 -11.67
N ALA A 34 12.10 1.33 -10.54
CA ALA A 34 12.51 2.09 -9.37
C ALA A 34 13.78 1.46 -8.76
N VAL A 35 14.81 2.28 -8.51
CA VAL A 35 16.12 1.84 -7.98
C VAL A 35 16.50 2.48 -6.65
N GLY A 36 15.83 3.57 -6.28
CA GLY A 36 16.13 4.33 -5.07
C GLY A 36 15.01 5.28 -4.69
N VAL A 37 15.18 5.95 -3.55
CA VAL A 37 14.23 6.91 -2.97
C VAL A 37 14.93 8.18 -2.55
N TYR A 38 14.30 9.34 -2.78
CA TYR A 38 14.86 10.63 -2.39
C TYR A 38 14.85 10.79 -0.86
N SER A 39 15.98 11.16 -0.28
CA SER A 39 16.11 11.47 1.15
C SER A 39 16.15 12.98 1.33
N LEU A 40 15.24 13.53 2.14
CA LEU A 40 15.26 14.94 2.51
C LEU A 40 16.46 15.30 3.41
N GLU A 41 16.97 14.34 4.17
CA GLU A 41 18.11 14.55 5.06
C GLU A 41 19.43 14.62 4.27
N LYS A 42 19.59 13.74 3.28
CA LYS A 42 20.81 13.70 2.44
C LYS A 42 20.70 14.60 1.21
N GLU A 43 19.51 15.09 0.91
CA GLU A 43 19.14 15.80 -0.32
C GLU A 43 19.50 15.05 -1.61
N ASP A 44 19.56 13.73 -1.55
CA ASP A 44 19.97 12.85 -2.64
C ASP A 44 19.19 11.52 -2.62
N TYR A 45 19.27 10.76 -3.70
CA TYR A 45 18.68 9.44 -3.82
C TYR A 45 19.50 8.37 -3.09
N ILE A 46 18.82 7.59 -2.26
CA ILE A 46 19.39 6.41 -1.60
C ILE A 46 18.96 5.17 -2.39
N PRO A 47 19.91 4.38 -2.93
CA PRO A 47 19.62 3.12 -3.58
C PRO A 47 18.91 2.12 -2.65
N PHE A 48 17.95 1.37 -3.18
CA PHE A 48 17.28 0.31 -2.42
C PHE A 48 18.25 -0.77 -1.94
N SER A 49 19.31 -1.04 -2.70
CA SER A 49 20.36 -1.99 -2.33
C SER A 49 20.99 -1.69 -0.98
N ASP A 50 21.01 -0.42 -0.55
CA ASP A 50 21.70 0.02 0.65
C ASP A 50 20.94 -0.32 1.93
N PHE A 51 19.62 -0.52 1.83
CA PHE A 51 18.75 -0.73 3.00
C PHE A 51 17.72 -1.86 2.85
N ALA A 52 17.55 -2.45 1.67
CA ALA A 52 16.55 -3.49 1.43
C ALA A 52 16.71 -4.67 2.38
N ALA A 53 17.93 -5.24 2.50
CA ALA A 53 18.17 -6.39 3.37
C ALA A 53 17.82 -6.11 4.84
N LYS A 54 18.21 -4.94 5.35
CA LYS A 54 17.87 -4.51 6.71
C LYS A 54 16.36 -4.30 6.89
N THR A 55 15.68 -3.83 5.84
CA THR A 55 14.23 -3.61 5.84
C THR A 55 13.49 -4.94 5.80
N ASP A 56 13.94 -5.91 5.00
CA ASP A 56 13.36 -7.25 4.95
C ASP A 56 13.53 -7.97 6.30
N GLU A 57 14.71 -7.87 6.91
CA GLU A 57 14.96 -8.38 8.27
C GLU A 57 14.03 -7.73 9.30
N TRP A 58 13.86 -6.40 9.22
CA TRP A 58 12.97 -5.68 10.12
C TRP A 58 11.49 -6.01 9.90
N LEU A 59 11.05 -6.18 8.65
CA LEU A 59 9.67 -6.54 8.32
C LEU A 59 9.31 -7.93 8.81
N GLY A 60 10.30 -8.82 8.93
CA GLY A 60 10.12 -10.21 9.35
C GLY A 60 9.60 -11.10 8.23
N LEU A 61 9.14 -12.29 8.59
CA LEU A 61 8.74 -13.30 7.60
C LEU A 61 7.29 -13.11 7.19
N LEU A 62 7.06 -12.99 5.89
CA LEU A 62 5.71 -13.00 5.34
C LEU A 62 5.05 -14.37 5.61
N PRO A 63 3.84 -14.42 6.21
CA PRO A 63 3.14 -15.69 6.43
C PRO A 63 2.95 -16.46 5.12
N SER A 64 3.20 -17.77 5.14
CA SER A 64 3.19 -18.63 3.94
C SER A 64 1.82 -18.73 3.24
N VAL A 65 0.74 -18.39 3.95
CA VAL A 65 -0.62 -18.32 3.41
C VAL A 65 -0.86 -17.09 2.54
N VAL A 66 0.05 -16.10 2.56
CA VAL A 66 -0.09 -14.87 1.77
C VAL A 66 0.15 -15.16 0.30
N MET A 67 -0.84 -14.83 -0.51
CA MET A 67 -0.79 -14.95 -1.96
C MET A 67 -0.40 -13.62 -2.61
N PRO A 68 0.36 -13.63 -3.73
CA PRO A 68 0.58 -12.43 -4.52
C PRO A 68 -0.73 -11.73 -4.90
N TRP A 69 -0.76 -10.40 -4.75
CA TRP A 69 -1.95 -9.57 -5.01
C TRP A 69 -2.65 -9.87 -6.34
N LYS A 70 -1.88 -9.99 -7.43
CA LYS A 70 -2.42 -10.27 -8.77
C LYS A 70 -3.22 -11.57 -8.84
N ASN A 71 -2.83 -12.58 -8.06
CA ASN A 71 -3.53 -13.85 -7.99
C ASN A 71 -4.78 -13.72 -7.09
N LEU A 72 -4.67 -12.97 -5.99
CA LEU A 72 -5.79 -12.74 -5.08
C LEU A 72 -6.97 -12.02 -5.77
N VAL A 73 -6.70 -10.95 -6.53
CA VAL A 73 -7.75 -10.18 -7.23
C VAL A 73 -8.52 -11.06 -8.22
N ARG A 74 -7.84 -12.05 -8.84
CA ARG A 74 -8.41 -13.01 -9.81
C ARG A 74 -9.03 -14.24 -9.17
N SER A 75 -8.85 -14.45 -7.87
CA SER A 75 -9.37 -15.63 -7.16
C SER A 75 -10.89 -15.56 -7.01
N THR A 76 -11.57 -16.66 -7.31
CA THR A 76 -13.01 -16.83 -7.02
C THR A 76 -13.28 -17.03 -5.53
N ASN A 77 -12.29 -17.55 -4.78
CA ASN A 77 -12.39 -17.82 -3.34
C ASN A 77 -11.69 -16.72 -2.50
N LYS A 78 -11.63 -15.48 -3.02
CA LYS A 78 -10.84 -14.41 -2.42
C LYS A 78 -11.14 -14.14 -0.94
N ASN A 79 -12.40 -14.18 -0.52
CA ASN A 79 -12.79 -13.90 0.86
C ASN A 79 -12.18 -14.91 1.84
N VAL A 80 -12.21 -16.21 1.50
CA VAL A 80 -11.61 -17.28 2.32
C VAL A 80 -10.09 -17.09 2.43
N VAL A 81 -9.43 -16.72 1.32
CA VAL A 81 -7.98 -16.47 1.30
C VAL A 81 -7.64 -15.26 2.17
N VAL A 82 -8.37 -14.15 2.03
CA VAL A 82 -8.15 -12.92 2.79
C VAL A 82 -8.36 -13.15 4.27
N GLU A 83 -9.43 -13.84 4.65
CA GLU A 83 -9.71 -14.20 6.05
C GLU A 83 -8.56 -15.03 6.65
N THR A 84 -8.07 -16.04 5.92
CA THR A 84 -6.93 -16.87 6.34
C THR A 84 -5.66 -16.04 6.52
N VAL A 85 -5.40 -15.10 5.61
CA VAL A 85 -4.24 -14.20 5.64
C VAL A 85 -4.31 -13.25 6.84
N PHE A 86 -5.44 -12.58 7.06
CA PHE A 86 -5.58 -11.67 8.19
C PHE A 86 -5.58 -12.40 9.53
N ALA A 87 -6.10 -13.62 9.60
CA ALA A 87 -5.96 -14.48 10.78
C ALA A 87 -4.49 -14.82 11.07
N ALA A 88 -3.66 -15.01 10.04
CA ALA A 88 -2.23 -15.20 10.20
C ALA A 88 -1.52 -13.91 10.65
N TYR A 89 -1.86 -12.75 10.06
CA TYR A 89 -1.30 -11.46 10.48
C TYR A 89 -1.61 -11.15 11.96
N LYS A 90 -2.82 -11.46 12.45
CA LYS A 90 -3.19 -11.26 13.86
C LYS A 90 -2.40 -12.12 14.85
N LYS A 91 -1.80 -13.22 14.38
CA LYS A 91 -0.96 -14.13 15.18
C LYS A 91 0.54 -13.90 15.00
N CYS A 92 0.90 -12.96 14.14
CA CYS A 92 2.26 -12.67 13.74
C CYS A 92 2.72 -11.38 14.42
N ASP A 93 3.80 -11.46 15.19
CA ASP A 93 4.34 -10.32 15.93
C ASP A 93 5.37 -9.49 15.15
N ASP A 94 5.73 -9.93 13.95
CA ASP A 94 6.67 -9.24 13.09
C ASP A 94 6.14 -7.84 12.69
N PRO A 95 7.01 -6.82 12.58
CA PRO A 95 6.61 -5.47 12.21
C PRO A 95 5.83 -5.39 10.89
N GLY A 96 6.14 -6.22 9.90
CA GLY A 96 5.41 -6.26 8.63
C GLY A 96 3.95 -6.69 8.80
N CYS A 97 3.67 -7.66 9.67
CA CYS A 97 2.31 -8.10 9.97
C CYS A 97 1.50 -7.01 10.68
N LYS A 98 2.11 -6.31 11.63
CA LYS A 98 1.49 -5.18 12.35
C LYS A 98 1.21 -4.02 11.40
N LEU A 99 2.17 -3.66 10.55
CA LEU A 99 2.01 -2.62 9.54
C LEU A 99 0.85 -2.94 8.57
N ALA A 100 0.75 -4.19 8.12
CA ALA A 100 -0.33 -4.62 7.25
C ALA A 100 -1.71 -4.50 7.94
N LEU A 101 -1.82 -4.90 9.21
CA LEU A 101 -3.05 -4.76 10.00
C LEU A 101 -3.41 -3.29 10.23
N ASP A 102 -2.46 -2.47 10.64
CA ASP A 102 -2.69 -1.06 10.93
C ASP A 102 -3.14 -0.30 9.68
N TYR A 103 -2.49 -0.55 8.54
CA TYR A 103 -2.92 0.00 7.25
C TYR A 103 -4.34 -0.44 6.89
N ALA A 104 -4.66 -1.73 7.02
CA ALA A 104 -5.98 -2.25 6.66
C ALA A 104 -7.09 -1.73 7.58
N ARG A 105 -6.82 -1.61 8.89
CA ARG A 105 -7.72 -1.00 9.88
C ARG A 105 -7.95 0.48 9.60
N ARG A 106 -6.89 1.23 9.28
CA ARG A 106 -7.02 2.65 8.92
C ARG A 106 -7.82 2.83 7.63
N SER A 107 -7.62 1.96 6.64
CA SER A 107 -8.42 1.93 5.41
C SER A 107 -9.91 1.69 5.70
N ARG A 108 -10.22 0.73 6.58
CA ARG A 108 -11.60 0.49 7.06
C ARG A 108 -12.20 1.70 7.76
N GLU A 109 -11.45 2.34 8.64
CA GLU A 109 -11.89 3.54 9.36
C GLU A 109 -12.24 4.67 8.40
N ILE A 110 -11.35 4.98 7.44
CA ILE A 110 -11.60 5.98 6.41
C ILE A 110 -12.83 5.61 5.58
N GLY A 111 -12.98 4.34 5.21
CA GLY A 111 -14.17 3.86 4.51
C GLY A 111 -15.45 4.12 5.31
N ARG A 112 -15.47 3.85 6.61
CA ARG A 112 -16.61 4.14 7.50
C ARG A 112 -16.88 5.63 7.64
N GLN A 113 -15.84 6.46 7.70
CA GLN A 113 -16.01 7.92 7.74
C GLN A 113 -16.76 8.44 6.51
N LEU A 114 -16.64 7.82 5.34
CA LEU A 114 -17.42 8.20 4.15
C LEU A 114 -18.93 7.99 4.36
N LEU A 115 -19.34 7.00 5.15
CA LEU A 115 -20.75 6.79 5.50
C LEU A 115 -21.20 7.81 6.55
N GLU A 116 -20.38 8.00 7.59
CA GLU A 116 -20.67 8.92 8.70
C GLU A 116 -20.75 10.38 8.24
N THR A 117 -20.00 10.74 7.20
CA THR A 117 -20.01 12.07 6.57
C THR A 117 -20.98 12.18 5.38
N HIS A 118 -21.81 11.17 5.14
CA HIS A 118 -22.79 11.11 4.07
C HIS A 118 -22.23 11.29 2.64
N VAL A 119 -20.93 11.01 2.45
CA VAL A 119 -20.31 10.91 1.12
C VAL A 119 -20.76 9.64 0.40
N ALA A 120 -20.97 8.56 1.15
CA ALA A 120 -21.52 7.30 0.66
C ALA A 120 -22.78 6.90 1.46
N THR A 121 -23.71 6.20 0.80
CA THR A 121 -24.99 5.79 1.42
C THR A 121 -24.86 4.47 2.17
N SER A 122 -23.95 3.59 1.73
CA SER A 122 -23.75 2.27 2.33
C SER A 122 -22.30 1.79 2.22
N SER A 123 -21.95 0.77 3.01
CA SER A 123 -20.64 0.10 2.91
C SER A 123 -20.44 -0.57 1.55
N ASP A 124 -21.52 -1.06 0.94
CA ASP A 124 -21.50 -1.72 -0.35
C ASP A 124 -21.14 -0.75 -1.48
N ASP A 125 -21.60 0.50 -1.42
CA ASP A 125 -21.21 1.54 -2.38
C ASP A 125 -19.69 1.79 -2.33
N VAL A 126 -19.14 1.96 -1.13
CA VAL A 126 -17.69 2.20 -0.92
C VAL A 126 -16.88 0.99 -1.40
N ASN A 127 -17.29 -0.21 -1.00
CA ASN A 127 -16.61 -1.44 -1.38
C ASN A 127 -16.67 -1.67 -2.89
N THR A 128 -17.82 -1.44 -3.53
CA THR A 128 -17.97 -1.59 -4.98
C THR A 128 -17.02 -0.67 -5.71
N VAL A 129 -17.01 0.63 -5.40
CA VAL A 129 -16.11 1.61 -6.04
C VAL A 129 -14.64 1.22 -5.85
N LEU A 130 -14.24 0.82 -4.64
CA LEU A 130 -12.84 0.45 -4.39
C LEU A 130 -12.46 -0.84 -5.11
N MET A 131 -13.36 -1.82 -5.16
CA MET A 131 -13.09 -3.11 -5.81
C MET A 131 -13.05 -3.01 -7.34
N THR A 132 -13.93 -2.21 -7.94
CA THR A 132 -14.02 -2.11 -9.41
C THR A 132 -13.19 -0.98 -9.99
N GLY A 133 -13.13 0.18 -9.32
CA GLY A 133 -12.41 1.36 -9.81
C GLY A 133 -10.94 1.40 -9.41
N PHE A 134 -10.63 0.91 -8.20
CA PHE A 134 -9.27 0.94 -7.63
C PHE A 134 -8.66 -0.47 -7.48
N PHE A 135 -9.34 -1.49 -7.98
CA PHE A 135 -8.92 -2.90 -7.94
C PHE A 135 -8.64 -3.43 -6.53
N HIS A 136 -9.21 -2.83 -5.48
CA HIS A 136 -9.08 -3.31 -4.12
C HIS A 136 -9.61 -4.76 -4.02
N ALA A 137 -8.86 -5.70 -3.45
CA ALA A 137 -9.23 -7.12 -3.58
C ALA A 137 -10.48 -7.52 -2.79
N TYR A 138 -10.76 -6.87 -1.67
CA TYR A 138 -11.77 -7.31 -0.70
C TYR A 138 -12.61 -6.18 -0.08
N GLY A 139 -12.56 -4.98 -0.66
CA GLY A 139 -13.18 -3.77 -0.09
C GLY A 139 -12.56 -3.28 1.23
N PRO A 140 -12.51 -1.97 1.52
CA PRO A 140 -11.95 -1.46 2.77
C PRO A 140 -12.85 -1.75 3.98
N ILE A 141 -14.17 -1.81 3.81
CA ILE A 141 -15.11 -2.05 4.91
C ILE A 141 -15.43 -3.54 4.97
N ASN A 142 -14.69 -4.27 5.80
CA ASN A 142 -14.82 -5.72 5.97
C ASN A 142 -14.58 -6.13 7.44
N GLU A 143 -14.84 -7.39 7.76
CA GLU A 143 -14.67 -7.96 9.10
C GLU A 143 -13.33 -8.69 9.29
N PHE A 144 -12.57 -8.91 8.20
CA PHE A 144 -11.29 -9.63 8.26
C PHE A 144 -10.27 -8.91 9.15
N VAL A 145 -10.30 -7.59 9.18
CA VAL A 145 -9.30 -6.72 9.83
C VAL A 145 -9.59 -6.41 11.30
N ILE A 146 -10.75 -6.83 11.83
CA ILE A 146 -11.17 -6.59 13.22
C ILE A 146 -10.31 -7.40 14.17
#